data_AF-A0A522W5I4-F1
#
_entry.id   AF-A0A522W5I4-F1
#
_cell.length_a   1.000
_cell.length_b   1.000
_cell.length_c   1.000
_cell.angle_alpha   90.00
_cell.angle_beta   90.00
_cell.angle_gamma   90.00
#
_symmetry.space_group_name_H-M   'P 1'
#
loop_
_entity.id
_entity.type
_entity.pdbx_description
1 polymer ?
#
loop_
_entity_poly.entity_id
_entity_poly.type
_entity_poly.pdbx_seq_one_letter_code
_entity_poly.pdbx_strand_id
1 'polypeptide(L)'
;PVDTAPVPEITVTLDNVGSDITDALEGAAISQQVIEITWRPYLSTDLNGPHMDPPITMTLTDVEADTMRVTGRARMLDAGNKSFPSITYTAQRFPGLAR
;
A
#
# COMPACT_ATOMS: atom_id res chain seq x y z
N PRO A 1 2.76 11.09 20.99
CA PRO A 1 4.13 10.80 20.51
C PRO A 1 4.05 10.23 19.10
N VAL A 2 4.63 10.92 18.11
CA VAL A 2 4.73 10.38 16.75
C VAL A 2 5.77 9.27 16.75
N ASP A 3 5.43 8.10 16.21
CA ASP A 3 6.41 7.03 16.07
C ASP A 3 7.34 7.36 14.90
N THR A 4 8.66 7.36 15.16
CA THR A 4 9.71 7.61 14.16
C THR A 4 10.38 6.30 13.70
N ALA A 5 9.79 5.14 14.02
CA ALA A 5 10.28 3.87 13.54
C ALA A 5 10.34 3.85 12.00
N PRO A 6 11.37 3.21 11.41
CA PRO A 6 11.47 3.07 9.96
C PRO A 6 10.22 2.36 9.41
N VAL A 7 9.54 3.00 8.47
CA VAL A 7 8.39 2.42 7.79
C VAL A 7 8.88 1.28 6.89
N PRO A 8 8.24 0.08 6.94
CA PRO A 8 8.59 -1.00 6.03
C PRO A 8 8.47 -0.56 4.56
N GLU A 9 9.51 -0.84 3.78
CA GLU A 9 9.55 -0.58 2.35
C GLU A 9 9.97 -1.83 1.56
N ILE A 10 9.43 -1.96 0.36
CA ILE A 10 9.84 -3.00 -0.60
C ILE A 10 10.31 -2.35 -1.90
N THR A 11 11.26 -2.98 -2.57
CA THR A 11 11.67 -2.59 -3.93
C THR A 11 10.87 -3.42 -4.92
N VAL A 12 10.24 -2.75 -5.89
CA VAL A 12 9.50 -3.38 -6.98
C VAL A 12 10.22 -3.05 -8.28
N THR A 13 10.58 -4.09 -9.03
CA THR A 13 11.20 -3.96 -10.35
C THR A 13 10.32 -4.65 -11.38
N LEU A 14 10.00 -3.93 -12.45
CA LEU A 14 9.33 -4.45 -13.63
C LEU A 14 10.34 -4.43 -14.78
N ASP A 15 10.72 -5.61 -15.24
CA ASP A 15 11.58 -5.79 -16.41
C ASP A 15 10.75 -5.95 -17.68
N ASN A 16 11.35 -5.61 -18.83
CA ASN A 16 10.77 -5.73 -20.16
C ASN A 16 9.46 -4.93 -20.31
N VAL A 17 9.47 -3.69 -19.84
CA VAL A 17 8.34 -2.77 -19.97
C VAL A 17 8.28 -2.13 -21.36
N GLY A 18 7.07 -1.77 -21.80
CA GLY A 18 6.82 -0.96 -22.99
C GLY A 18 6.82 0.54 -22.69
N SER A 19 6.68 1.38 -23.73
CA SER A 19 6.61 2.83 -23.58
C SER A 19 5.33 3.31 -22.89
N ASP A 20 4.28 2.49 -22.91
CA ASP A 20 2.98 2.76 -22.28
C ASP A 20 3.09 2.95 -20.77
N ILE A 21 3.95 2.18 -20.09
CA ILE A 21 4.17 2.36 -18.65
C ILE A 21 4.88 3.68 -18.38
N THR A 22 5.82 4.07 -19.24
CA THR A 22 6.60 5.30 -19.08
C THR A 22 5.70 6.52 -19.23
N ASP A 23 4.82 6.52 -20.24
CA ASP A 23 3.84 7.58 -20.45
C ASP A 23 2.88 7.71 -19.25
N ALA A 24 2.45 6.57 -18.68
CA ALA A 24 1.60 6.55 -17.49
C ALA A 24 2.33 7.08 -16.25
N LEU A 25 3.61 6.74 -16.08
CA LEU A 25 4.44 7.23 -14.97
C LEU A 25 4.73 8.73 -15.10
N GLU A 26 4.97 9.23 -16.30
CA GLU A 26 5.15 10.66 -16.56
C GLU A 26 3.86 11.45 -16.29
N GLY A 27 2.71 10.92 -16.72
CA GLY A 27 1.40 11.49 -16.38
C GLY A 27 1.13 11.48 -14.87
N ALA A 28 1.53 10.42 -14.17
CA ALA A 28 1.40 10.33 -12.71
C ALA A 28 2.33 11.33 -12.00
N ALA A 29 3.53 11.60 -12.53
CA ALA A 29 4.47 12.56 -11.95
C ALA A 29 3.95 14.01 -11.94
N ILE A 30 3.10 14.36 -12.92
CA ILE A 30 2.44 15.68 -13.01
C ILE A 30 1.15 15.72 -12.17
N SER A 31 0.59 14.55 -11.84
CA SER A 31 -0.62 14.39 -11.05
C SER A 31 -0.35 14.49 -9.55
N GLN A 32 -1.35 14.90 -8.78
CA GLN A 32 -1.33 14.80 -7.31
C GLN A 32 -1.80 13.43 -6.81
N GLN A 33 -2.19 12.52 -7.71
CA GLN A 33 -2.67 11.20 -7.34
C GLN A 33 -1.51 10.28 -6.98
N VAL A 34 -1.67 9.56 -5.87
CA VAL A 34 -0.70 8.55 -5.44
C VAL A 34 -0.88 7.27 -6.24
N ILE A 35 0.24 6.61 -6.57
CA ILE A 35 0.21 5.28 -7.17
C ILE A 35 0.11 4.25 -6.04
N GLU A 36 -0.97 3.49 -6.02
CA GLU A 36 -1.20 2.42 -5.04
C GLU A 36 -0.77 1.06 -5.59
N ILE A 37 -0.04 0.31 -4.76
CA ILE A 37 0.37 -1.07 -5.04
C ILE A 37 -0.30 -1.98 -4.02
N THR A 38 -1.05 -2.97 -4.49
CA THR A 38 -1.66 -3.99 -3.62
C THR A 38 -0.95 -5.33 -3.76
N TRP A 39 -0.37 -5.84 -2.68
CA TRP A 39 0.20 -7.18 -2.63
C TRP A 39 -0.86 -8.22 -2.23
N ARG A 40 -1.11 -9.19 -3.13
CA ARG A 40 -2.16 -10.22 -3.00
C ARG A 40 -1.57 -11.62 -3.15
N PRO A 41 -1.11 -12.27 -2.07
CA PRO A 41 -0.66 -13.65 -2.14
C PRO A 41 -1.86 -14.59 -2.31
N TYR A 42 -1.72 -15.57 -3.19
CA TYR A 42 -2.68 -16.66 -3.36
C TYR A 42 -2.04 -17.98 -2.94
N LEU A 43 -2.83 -18.88 -2.35
CA LEU A 43 -2.35 -20.23 -2.06
C LEU A 43 -2.44 -21.07 -3.32
N SER A 44 -1.51 -22.00 -3.49
CA SER A 44 -1.55 -22.95 -4.62
C SER A 44 -2.80 -23.83 -4.62
N THR A 45 -3.42 -24.03 -3.44
CA THR A 45 -4.61 -24.85 -3.23
C THR A 45 -5.92 -24.06 -3.33
N ASP A 46 -5.88 -22.74 -3.21
CA ASP A 46 -7.07 -21.89 -3.26
C ASP A 46 -6.75 -20.53 -3.90
N LEU A 47 -7.27 -20.35 -5.12
CA LEU A 47 -7.17 -19.12 -5.91
C LEU A 47 -8.47 -18.30 -5.89
N ASN A 48 -9.50 -18.73 -5.15
CA ASN A 48 -10.80 -18.04 -5.13
C ASN A 48 -10.70 -16.66 -4.44
N GLY A 49 -9.70 -16.46 -3.59
CA GLY A 49 -9.46 -15.19 -2.93
C GLY A 49 -8.00 -15.03 -2.48
N PRO A 50 -7.57 -13.79 -2.18
CA PRO A 50 -6.27 -13.56 -1.59
C PRO A 50 -6.20 -14.21 -0.20
N HIS A 51 -5.07 -14.81 0.12
CA HIS A 51 -4.82 -15.42 1.42
C HIS A 51 -4.83 -14.39 2.57
N MET A 52 -4.46 -13.15 2.25
CA MET A 52 -4.55 -12.02 3.19
C MET A 52 -5.79 -11.19 2.86
N ASP A 53 -6.72 -11.11 3.82
CA ASP A 53 -7.94 -10.32 3.72
C ASP A 53 -8.10 -9.41 4.96
N PRO A 54 -8.00 -8.07 4.83
CA PRO A 54 -7.80 -7.32 3.59
C PRO A 54 -6.35 -7.41 3.06
N PRO A 55 -6.13 -7.34 1.73
CA PRO A 55 -4.80 -7.30 1.15
C PRO A 55 -3.97 -6.10 1.61
N ILE A 56 -2.65 -6.22 1.51
CA ILE A 56 -1.72 -5.15 1.90
C ILE A 56 -1.62 -4.14 0.75
N THR A 57 -1.98 -2.88 1.03
CA THR A 57 -1.82 -1.76 0.10
C THR A 57 -0.67 -0.86 0.54
N MET A 58 0.15 -0.44 -0.42
CA MET A 58 1.34 0.38 -0.27
C MET A 58 1.29 1.54 -1.27
N THR A 59 2.03 2.61 -1.00
CA THR A 59 2.19 3.73 -1.92
C THR A 59 3.55 3.64 -2.59
N LEU A 60 3.58 3.75 -3.92
CA LEU A 60 4.80 3.77 -4.70
C LEU A 60 5.46 5.16 -4.61
N THR A 61 6.75 5.17 -4.34
CA THR A 61 7.61 6.35 -4.19
C THR A 61 8.95 6.07 -4.87
N ASP A 62 9.72 7.12 -5.17
CA ASP A 62 11.07 7.02 -5.73
C ASP A 62 11.14 6.09 -6.96
N VAL A 63 10.33 6.40 -7.99
CA VAL A 63 10.29 5.60 -9.23
C VAL A 63 11.36 6.08 -10.20
N GLU A 64 12.11 5.14 -10.74
CA GLU A 64 13.10 5.30 -11.80
C GLU A 64 12.71 4.42 -12.98
N ALA A 65 12.65 5.02 -14.18
CA ALA A 65 12.29 4.33 -15.41
C ALA A 65 13.42 4.46 -16.44
N ASP A 66 13.81 3.33 -17.02
CA ASP A 66 14.68 3.18 -18.17
C ASP A 66 13.90 2.52 -19.31
N THR A 67 14.47 2.51 -20.52
CA THR A 67 13.87 2.06 -21.78
C THR A 67 13.23 0.66 -21.70
N MET A 68 13.71 -0.21 -20.82
CA MET A 68 13.16 -1.57 -20.64
C MET A 68 12.97 -1.98 -19.17
N ARG A 69 13.14 -1.07 -18.21
CA ARG A 69 13.07 -1.40 -16.78
C ARG A 69 12.49 -0.25 -15.97
N VAL A 70 11.54 -0.56 -15.10
CA VAL A 70 11.05 0.37 -14.08
C VAL A 70 11.40 -0.19 -12.71
N THR A 71 11.98 0.63 -11.84
CA THR A 71 12.23 0.29 -10.44
C THR A 71 11.61 1.36 -9.54
N GLY A 72 10.96 0.96 -8.46
CA GLY A 72 10.43 1.91 -7.48
C GLY A 72 10.34 1.32 -6.09
N ARG A 73 10.13 2.18 -5.09
CA ARG A 73 9.98 1.79 -3.69
C ARG A 73 8.54 1.91 -3.23
N ALA A 74 7.93 0.78 -2.86
CA ALA A 74 6.60 0.78 -2.27
C ALA A 74 6.72 0.85 -0.75
N ARG A 75 6.13 1.90 -0.16
CA ARG A 75 6.13 2.14 1.28
C ARG A 75 4.76 1.82 1.85
N MET A 76 4.74 1.17 3.01
CA MET A 76 3.48 0.96 3.74
C MET A 76 2.98 2.29 4.31
N LEU A 77 1.69 2.58 4.21
CA LEU A 77 1.13 3.80 4.77
C LEU A 77 1.13 3.68 6.30
N ASP A 78 1.94 4.54 6.94
CA ASP A 78 2.04 4.83 8.38
C ASP A 78 1.46 3.75 9.32
N ALA A 79 2.03 2.54 9.23
CA ALA A 79 1.63 1.41 10.08
C ALA A 79 1.86 1.70 11.57
N GLY A 80 2.82 2.59 11.89
CA GLY A 80 3.16 3.00 13.25
C GLY A 80 2.15 3.98 13.88
N ASN A 81 1.59 4.92 13.12
CA ASN A 81 0.59 5.85 13.65
C ASN A 81 -0.86 5.41 13.41
N LYS A 82 -1.08 4.23 12.81
CA LYS A 82 -2.43 3.65 12.71
C LYS A 82 -2.92 3.29 14.11
N SER A 83 -4.00 3.94 14.55
CA SER A 83 -4.57 3.73 15.88
C SER A 83 -4.98 2.26 16.09
N PHE A 84 -4.36 1.62 17.08
CA PHE A 84 -4.75 0.29 17.53
C PHE A 84 -4.96 0.29 19.05
N PRO A 85 -6.11 -0.21 19.56
CA PRO A 85 -7.27 -0.70 18.81
C PRO A 85 -8.05 0.43 18.13
N SER A 86 -8.55 0.19 16.91
CA SER A 86 -9.33 1.19 16.17
C SER A 86 -10.80 1.29 16.63
N ILE A 87 -11.13 0.74 17.79
CA ILE A 87 -12.50 0.66 18.28
C ILE A 87 -12.81 1.90 19.11
N THR A 88 -13.74 2.73 18.61
CA THR A 88 -14.35 3.77 19.43
C THR A 88 -15.38 3.15 20.35
N TYR A 89 -15.15 3.26 21.66
CA TYR A 89 -16.10 2.84 22.69
C TYR A 89 -17.24 3.87 22.76
N THR A 90 -18.37 3.58 22.12
CA THR A 90 -19.57 4.41 22.15
C THR A 90 -20.64 3.77 23.04
N ALA A 91 -21.46 4.59 23.70
CA ALA A 91 -22.59 4.12 24.51
C ALA A 91 -23.64 3.33 23.69
N GLN A 92 -23.70 3.55 22.36
CA GLN A 92 -24.55 2.78 21.45
C GLN A 92 -24.05 1.33 21.27
N ARG A 93 -22.74 1.12 21.23
CA ARG A 93 -22.13 -0.21 21.04
C ARG A 93 -21.86 -0.93 22.35
N PHE A 94 -21.67 -0.18 23.44
CA PHE A 94 -21.45 -0.70 24.78
C PHE A 94 -22.38 0.02 25.77
N PRO A 95 -23.61 -0.51 25.99
CA PRO A 95 -24.62 0.13 26.83
C PRO A 95 -24.17 0.39 28.27
N GLY A 96 -23.19 -0.37 28.77
CA GLY A 96 -22.60 -0.19 30.11
C GLY A 96 -21.73 1.06 30.29
N LEU A 97 -21.45 1.82 29.23
CA LEU A 97 -20.70 3.10 29.30
C LEU A 97 -21.60 4.29 29.69
N ALA A 98 -22.90 4.21 29.45
CA ALA A 98 -23.87 5.21 29.88
C ALA A 98 -24.47 4.77 31.22
N ARG A 99 -23.72 4.99 32.32
CA ARG A 99 -24.32 4.99 33.65
C ARG A 99 -24.76 6.40 34.02
#